data_AF-A0A7S4QU88-F1
#
_entry.id   AF-A0A7S4QU88-F1
#
_cell.length_a   1.000
_cell.length_b   1.000
_cell.length_c   1.000
_cell.angle_alpha   90.00
_cell.angle_beta   90.00
_cell.angle_gamma   90.00
#
_symmetry.space_group_name_H-M   'P 1'
#
loop_
_entity.id
_entity.type
_entity.pdbx_description
1 polymer ?
#
loop_
_entity_poly.entity_id
_entity_poly.type
_entity_poly.pdbx_seq_one_letter_code
_entity_poly.pdbx_strand_id
1 'polypeptide(L)'
;MCHGLDHLEEDEAVDLACAPNNVESEEGLEECRDKCDPYQCCWTSIEELNCSWQRPECTYYIEPCQMLGGMLFGMEDTDEHDETEVYEPADYKEAIEKQCSESSLQTDYGLELCREHCTPHACCFLSDGDCGSNPEEECQMFTACANLHDFEGEVKEVQSAPDAIIQELDTVCSLEHLNRFGSWVCKNHCDKRACCFTDNHPTNCYDEEKEWCGEYSACENMLGWTPPPPANSTPKETPISFMDEMFGFCSEEGIEKDNGKSCLAACTPNECCYIEGPRSCFEGNEKVCSDFLICNNLFGT
;
A
#
# COMPACT_ATOMS: atom_id res chain seq x y z
N MET A 1 21.81 21.13 -22.03
CA MET A 1 22.85 20.11 -21.83
C MET A 1 22.12 18.94 -21.23
N CYS A 2 22.07 17.81 -21.92
CA CYS A 2 21.29 16.65 -21.48
C CYS A 2 21.98 16.02 -20.27
N HIS A 3 21.28 15.97 -19.13
CA HIS A 3 21.57 15.01 -18.06
C HIS A 3 21.17 13.64 -18.60
N GLY A 4 22.16 12.81 -18.93
CA GLY A 4 21.95 11.48 -19.49
C GLY A 4 23.06 10.52 -19.06
N LEU A 5 23.69 10.81 -17.92
CA LEU A 5 24.79 10.02 -17.37
C LEU A 5 24.52 9.51 -15.94
N ASP A 6 23.51 10.03 -15.24
CA ASP A 6 23.19 9.61 -13.87
C ASP A 6 22.27 8.37 -13.81
N HIS A 7 21.52 8.06 -14.87
CA HIS A 7 20.63 6.88 -14.89
C HIS A 7 21.39 5.54 -14.81
N LEU A 8 22.60 5.47 -15.36
CA LEU A 8 23.35 4.20 -15.38
C LEU A 8 23.82 3.75 -13.98
N GLU A 9 23.99 4.68 -13.03
CA GLU A 9 24.35 4.33 -11.64
C GLU A 9 23.12 3.90 -10.82
N GLU A 10 21.93 4.36 -11.19
CA GLU A 10 20.68 3.97 -10.54
C GLU A 10 20.18 2.59 -11.01
N ASP A 11 20.41 2.25 -12.28
CA ASP A 11 20.04 0.95 -12.85
C ASP A 11 20.82 -0.20 -12.18
N GLU A 12 22.13 -0.05 -11.99
CA GLU A 12 22.97 -1.08 -11.34
C GLU A 12 22.61 -1.25 -9.84
N ALA A 13 22.01 -0.22 -9.23
CA ALA A 13 21.59 -0.25 -7.84
C ALA A 13 20.30 -1.07 -7.62
N VAL A 14 19.35 -1.06 -8.57
CA VAL A 14 18.12 -1.86 -8.42
C VAL A 14 18.40 -3.35 -8.64
N ASP A 15 19.23 -3.69 -9.63
CA ASP A 15 19.66 -5.07 -9.88
C ASP A 15 20.37 -5.67 -8.67
N LEU A 16 21.22 -4.87 -8.01
CA LEU A 16 21.91 -5.31 -6.81
C LEU A 16 20.94 -5.43 -5.63
N ALA A 17 20.11 -4.42 -5.37
CA ALA A 17 19.15 -4.45 -4.26
C ALA A 17 18.18 -5.65 -4.39
N CYS A 18 17.68 -5.89 -5.60
CA CYS A 18 16.73 -6.95 -5.90
C CYS A 18 17.38 -8.28 -6.28
N ALA A 19 18.71 -8.41 -6.16
CA ALA A 19 19.36 -9.69 -6.41
C ALA A 19 18.80 -10.78 -5.48
N PRO A 20 18.62 -12.04 -5.95
CA PRO A 20 18.00 -13.12 -5.17
C PRO A 20 18.59 -13.32 -3.77
N ASN A 21 19.91 -13.14 -3.60
CA ASN A 21 20.57 -13.31 -2.31
C ASN A 21 20.33 -12.13 -1.34
N ASN A 22 19.99 -10.95 -1.84
CA ASN A 22 19.76 -9.76 -1.02
C ASN A 22 18.33 -9.73 -0.48
N VAL A 23 17.35 -10.08 -1.33
CA VAL A 23 15.94 -10.19 -0.94
C VAL A 23 15.62 -11.35 0.00
N GLU A 24 16.58 -12.26 0.26
CA GLU A 24 16.44 -13.32 1.27
C GLU A 24 16.48 -12.76 2.71
N SER A 25 17.01 -11.55 2.89
CA SER A 25 17.01 -10.84 4.17
C SER A 25 15.92 -9.78 4.21
N GLU A 26 15.38 -9.52 5.41
CA GLU A 26 14.39 -8.46 5.62
C GLU A 26 14.94 -7.08 5.16
N GLU A 27 16.19 -6.77 5.49
CA GLU A 27 16.86 -5.52 5.11
C GLU A 27 17.03 -5.39 3.58
N GLY A 28 17.51 -6.43 2.90
CA GLY A 28 17.70 -6.35 1.45
C GLY A 28 16.38 -6.38 0.67
N LEU A 29 15.31 -6.94 1.25
CA LEU A 29 13.98 -6.89 0.66
C LEU A 29 13.33 -5.52 0.82
N GLU A 30 13.48 -4.88 1.99
CA GLU A 30 13.09 -3.48 2.19
C GLU A 30 13.85 -2.56 1.23
N GLU A 31 15.16 -2.78 1.06
CA GLU A 31 15.98 -2.04 0.10
C GLU A 31 15.48 -2.24 -1.35
N CYS A 32 15.18 -3.48 -1.76
CA CYS A 32 14.59 -3.74 -3.07
C CYS A 32 13.23 -3.05 -3.24
N ARG A 33 12.35 -3.11 -2.22
CA ARG A 33 11.04 -2.44 -2.25
C ARG A 33 11.19 -0.93 -2.39
N ASP A 34 12.04 -0.30 -1.59
CA ASP A 34 12.32 1.13 -1.66
C ASP A 34 12.77 1.58 -3.06
N LYS A 35 13.55 0.75 -3.75
CA LYS A 35 14.02 1.02 -5.11
C LYS A 35 12.95 0.80 -6.17
N CYS A 36 12.06 -0.15 -5.95
CA CYS A 36 10.99 -0.52 -6.86
C CYS A 36 9.70 0.31 -6.66
N ASP A 37 9.45 0.86 -5.48
CA ASP A 37 8.21 1.57 -5.14
C ASP A 37 7.79 2.65 -6.16
N PRO A 38 8.71 3.51 -6.64
CA PRO A 38 8.40 4.54 -7.64
C PRO A 38 7.95 3.98 -9.00
N TYR A 39 8.22 2.70 -9.25
CA TYR A 39 8.00 2.02 -10.51
C TYR A 39 6.93 0.94 -10.43
N GLN A 40 6.17 0.81 -9.34
CA GLN A 40 5.09 -0.19 -9.21
C GLN A 40 4.12 -0.20 -10.40
N CYS A 41 3.87 0.96 -11.01
CA CYS A 41 3.04 1.09 -12.20
C CYS A 41 3.59 0.32 -13.42
N CYS A 42 4.87 -0.03 -13.46
CA CYS A 42 5.52 -0.70 -14.58
C CYS A 42 5.15 -2.19 -14.69
N TRP A 43 4.73 -2.83 -13.60
CA TRP A 43 4.40 -4.27 -13.56
C TRP A 43 3.03 -4.58 -12.95
N THR A 44 2.19 -3.57 -12.70
CA THR A 44 0.80 -3.82 -12.27
C THR A 44 -0.05 -4.37 -13.41
N SER A 45 -0.91 -5.35 -13.12
CA SER A 45 -1.88 -5.90 -14.07
C SER A 45 -3.11 -5.00 -14.26
N ILE A 46 -3.30 -4.01 -13.38
CA ILE A 46 -4.44 -3.10 -13.46
C ILE A 46 -4.20 -2.12 -14.61
N GLU A 47 -4.93 -2.28 -15.72
CA GLU A 47 -4.75 -1.50 -16.95
C GLU A 47 -4.76 0.02 -16.70
N GLU A 48 -5.59 0.51 -15.78
CA GLU A 48 -5.68 1.93 -15.40
C GLU A 48 -4.48 2.45 -14.60
N LEU A 49 -3.67 1.57 -14.03
CA LEU A 49 -2.47 1.89 -13.25
C LEU A 49 -1.19 1.47 -13.98
N ASN A 50 -1.30 0.72 -15.07
CA ASN A 50 -0.16 0.24 -15.82
C ASN A 50 0.46 1.38 -16.65
N CYS A 51 1.69 1.76 -16.31
CA CYS A 51 2.45 2.82 -16.98
C CYS A 51 3.52 2.28 -17.95
N SER A 52 3.61 0.96 -18.14
CA SER A 52 4.67 0.31 -18.92
C SER A 52 4.79 0.83 -20.36
N TRP A 53 3.67 1.23 -20.96
CA TRP A 53 3.60 1.79 -22.31
C TRP A 53 3.96 3.29 -22.38
N GLN A 54 3.89 4.00 -21.25
CA GLN A 54 4.07 5.44 -21.18
C GLN A 54 5.48 5.81 -20.72
N ARG A 55 6.14 4.93 -19.97
CA ARG A 55 7.46 5.15 -19.37
C ARG A 55 8.49 4.19 -19.96
N PRO A 56 9.41 4.66 -20.84
CA PRO A 56 10.45 3.81 -21.40
C PRO A 56 11.41 3.25 -20.34
N GLU A 57 11.46 3.85 -19.16
CA GLU A 57 12.27 3.38 -18.03
C GLU A 57 11.76 2.05 -17.47
N CYS A 58 10.46 1.73 -17.67
CA CYS A 58 9.86 0.51 -17.15
C CYS A 58 10.59 -0.76 -17.62
N THR A 59 11.19 -0.77 -18.81
CA THR A 59 11.92 -1.96 -19.29
C THR A 59 13.09 -2.36 -18.39
N TYR A 60 13.64 -1.43 -17.61
CA TYR A 60 14.75 -1.69 -16.68
C TYR A 60 14.28 -2.18 -15.31
N TYR A 61 13.11 -1.72 -14.88
CA TYR A 61 12.58 -2.04 -13.55
C TYR A 61 11.63 -3.24 -13.55
N ILE A 62 11.09 -3.64 -14.71
CA ILE A 62 10.19 -4.80 -14.79
C ILE A 62 10.90 -6.06 -14.28
N GLU A 63 12.03 -6.48 -14.87
CA GLU A 63 12.68 -7.74 -14.50
C GLU A 63 13.13 -7.79 -13.01
N PRO A 64 13.81 -6.75 -12.46
CA PRO A 64 14.29 -6.78 -11.09
C PRO A 64 13.17 -6.62 -10.06
N CYS A 65 12.10 -5.87 -10.37
CA CYS A 65 11.03 -5.60 -9.42
C CYS A 65 9.83 -6.54 -9.55
N GLN A 66 9.70 -7.29 -10.66
CA GLN A 66 8.60 -8.23 -10.87
C GLN A 66 8.58 -9.35 -9.82
N MET A 67 9.71 -9.68 -9.21
CA MET A 67 9.77 -10.59 -8.07
C MET A 67 9.01 -10.09 -6.83
N LEU A 68 8.82 -8.76 -6.70
CA LEU A 68 7.93 -8.17 -5.70
C LEU A 68 6.46 -8.23 -6.15
N GLY A 69 6.21 -8.07 -7.45
CA GLY A 69 4.88 -8.09 -8.06
C GLY A 69 4.25 -9.47 -8.21
N GLY A 70 5.07 -10.52 -8.27
CA GLY A 70 4.63 -11.92 -8.21
C GLY A 70 3.90 -12.27 -6.91
N MET A 71 3.92 -11.37 -5.92
CA MET A 71 3.14 -11.48 -4.69
C MET A 71 1.66 -11.06 -4.82
N LEU A 72 1.27 -10.31 -5.87
CA LEU A 72 0.04 -9.53 -5.82
C LEU A 72 -1.08 -9.87 -6.80
N PHE A 73 -0.87 -10.54 -7.95
CA PHE A 73 -2.00 -10.84 -8.86
C PHE A 73 -1.87 -12.16 -9.62
N GLY A 74 -2.69 -13.14 -9.21
CA GLY A 74 -3.09 -14.27 -10.04
C GLY A 74 -4.25 -13.89 -10.96
N MET A 75 -4.12 -14.32 -12.23
CA MET A 75 -5.18 -14.64 -13.21
C MET A 75 -6.38 -13.70 -13.34
N GLU A 76 -6.42 -12.92 -14.43
CA GLU A 76 -7.68 -12.70 -15.16
C GLU A 76 -7.48 -13.05 -16.63
N ASP A 77 -8.32 -13.97 -17.11
CA ASP A 77 -8.43 -14.39 -18.51
C ASP A 77 -8.74 -13.18 -19.41
N THR A 78 -7.84 -12.85 -20.33
CA THR A 78 -8.20 -12.06 -21.50
C THR A 78 -7.79 -12.78 -22.79
N ASP A 79 -8.81 -13.06 -23.58
CA ASP A 79 -8.73 -13.61 -24.93
C ASP A 79 -7.89 -12.72 -25.86
N GLU A 80 -7.02 -13.38 -26.62
CA GLU A 80 -6.51 -12.98 -27.95
C GLU A 80 -6.09 -11.50 -28.12
N HIS A 81 -4.87 -11.14 -27.68
CA HIS A 81 -3.78 -10.81 -28.61
C HIS A 81 -2.51 -10.35 -27.89
N ASP A 82 -1.39 -10.87 -28.43
CA ASP A 82 0.01 -10.43 -28.30
C ASP A 82 0.86 -11.16 -27.25
N GLU A 83 2.07 -11.52 -27.66
CA GLU A 83 2.94 -12.53 -27.05
C GLU A 83 3.48 -12.08 -25.67
N THR A 84 2.68 -12.22 -24.61
CA THR A 84 3.18 -12.19 -23.23
C THR A 84 3.84 -13.53 -22.91
N GLU A 85 5.09 -13.51 -22.44
CA GLU A 85 5.75 -14.67 -21.87
C GLU A 85 4.90 -15.22 -20.72
N VAL A 86 4.32 -16.40 -20.94
CA VAL A 86 3.56 -17.14 -19.95
C VAL A 86 4.54 -17.63 -18.89
N TYR A 87 4.51 -17.03 -17.70
CA TYR A 87 5.18 -17.57 -16.53
C TYR A 87 4.66 -18.99 -16.28
N GLU A 88 5.57 -19.98 -16.20
CA GLU A 88 5.15 -21.36 -16.06
C GLU A 88 4.46 -21.57 -14.69
N PRO A 89 3.28 -22.23 -14.63
CA PRO A 89 2.54 -22.47 -13.38
C PRO A 89 3.34 -23.17 -12.26
N ALA A 90 4.47 -23.79 -12.59
CA ALA A 90 5.37 -24.40 -11.62
C ALA A 90 6.07 -23.37 -10.71
N ASP A 91 6.43 -22.21 -11.25
CA ASP A 91 7.22 -21.21 -10.52
C ASP A 91 6.37 -20.47 -9.46
N TYR A 92 5.10 -20.22 -9.78
CA TYR A 92 4.17 -19.57 -8.85
C TYR A 92 3.85 -20.45 -7.63
N LYS A 93 3.69 -21.76 -7.86
CA LYS A 93 3.48 -22.73 -6.78
C LYS A 93 4.68 -22.80 -5.84
N GLU A 94 5.89 -22.83 -6.38
CA GLU A 94 7.11 -22.86 -5.56
C GLU A 94 7.25 -21.58 -4.71
N ALA A 95 6.87 -20.42 -5.26
CA ALA A 95 6.86 -19.16 -4.52
C ALA A 95 5.92 -19.21 -3.30
N ILE A 96 4.69 -19.69 -3.49
CA ILE A 96 3.73 -19.86 -2.38
C ILE A 96 4.25 -20.89 -1.37
N GLU A 97 4.81 -22.02 -1.83
CA GLU A 97 5.39 -23.04 -0.93
C GLU A 97 6.53 -22.47 -0.07
N LYS A 98 7.38 -21.62 -0.63
CA LYS A 98 8.47 -20.95 0.10
C LYS A 98 7.93 -19.95 1.12
N GLN A 99 7.01 -19.09 0.71
CA GLN A 99 6.46 -18.04 1.57
C GLN A 99 5.55 -18.59 2.68
N CYS A 100 4.83 -19.67 2.41
CA CYS A 100 3.98 -20.36 3.38
C CYS A 100 4.67 -21.52 4.09
N SER A 101 6.00 -21.60 4.03
CA SER A 101 6.78 -22.59 4.77
C SER A 101 6.72 -22.33 6.28
N GLU A 102 6.86 -23.38 7.10
CA GLU A 102 6.83 -23.27 8.57
C GLU A 102 7.84 -22.24 9.10
N SER A 103 9.01 -22.11 8.47
CA SER A 103 10.02 -21.11 8.85
C SER A 103 9.60 -19.68 8.53
N SER A 104 8.96 -19.45 7.38
CA SER A 104 8.48 -18.13 6.98
C SER A 104 7.34 -17.67 7.89
N LEU A 105 6.45 -18.59 8.27
CA LEU A 105 5.32 -18.33 9.18
C LEU A 105 5.74 -17.99 10.62
N GLN A 106 7.00 -18.23 11.02
CA GLN A 106 7.52 -17.78 12.32
C GLN A 106 7.87 -16.30 12.36
N THR A 107 7.82 -15.61 11.23
CA THR A 107 8.07 -14.18 11.11
C THR A 107 6.77 -13.46 10.79
N ASP A 108 6.57 -12.26 11.34
CA ASP A 108 5.38 -11.46 11.05
C ASP A 108 5.25 -11.17 9.55
N TYR A 109 6.39 -10.96 8.89
CA TYR A 109 6.49 -10.73 7.45
C TYR A 109 6.09 -11.94 6.60
N GLY A 110 6.68 -13.11 6.85
CA GLY A 110 6.34 -14.32 6.10
C GLY A 110 4.91 -14.79 6.35
N LEU A 111 4.37 -14.52 7.54
CA LEU A 111 2.95 -14.71 7.84
C LEU A 111 2.05 -13.79 7.00
N GLU A 112 2.39 -12.51 6.90
CA GLU A 112 1.63 -11.53 6.11
C GLU A 112 1.64 -11.85 4.62
N LEU A 113 2.82 -12.10 4.04
CA LEU A 113 2.95 -12.50 2.64
C LEU A 113 2.15 -13.77 2.32
N CYS A 114 2.28 -14.79 3.17
CA CYS A 114 1.52 -16.01 2.98
C CYS A 114 0.01 -15.73 3.04
N ARG A 115 -0.47 -14.88 3.97
CA ARG A 115 -1.89 -14.50 4.02
C ARG A 115 -2.34 -13.79 2.75
N GLU A 116 -1.54 -12.88 2.22
CA GLU A 116 -1.85 -12.13 1.00
C GLU A 116 -2.13 -13.07 -0.18
N HIS A 117 -1.23 -14.04 -0.42
CA HIS A 117 -1.40 -15.03 -1.48
C HIS A 117 -2.58 -15.98 -1.27
N CYS A 118 -2.84 -16.36 -0.02
CA CYS A 118 -3.79 -17.41 0.31
C CYS A 118 -5.22 -16.89 0.49
N THR A 119 -5.41 -15.61 0.83
CA THR A 119 -6.73 -15.02 1.11
C THR A 119 -7.71 -15.13 -0.06
N PRO A 120 -7.33 -14.85 -1.32
CA PRO A 120 -8.24 -15.00 -2.45
C PRO A 120 -8.70 -16.45 -2.67
N HIS A 121 -7.91 -17.42 -2.21
CA HIS A 121 -8.15 -18.86 -2.36
C HIS A 121 -8.54 -19.54 -1.03
N ALA A 122 -8.98 -18.77 -0.03
CA ALA A 122 -9.37 -19.29 1.27
C ALA A 122 -10.50 -20.33 1.17
N CYS A 123 -11.36 -20.25 0.15
CA CYS A 123 -12.40 -21.23 -0.12
C CYS A 123 -11.87 -22.67 -0.20
N CYS A 124 -10.61 -22.86 -0.60
CA CYS A 124 -9.99 -24.18 -0.79
C CYS A 124 -9.82 -24.95 0.51
N PHE A 125 -9.87 -24.26 1.64
CA PHE A 125 -9.62 -24.81 2.97
C PHE A 125 -10.85 -24.74 3.88
N LEU A 126 -11.89 -24.03 3.45
CA LEU A 126 -13.17 -23.95 4.15
C LEU A 126 -14.05 -25.16 3.77
N SER A 127 -14.63 -25.81 4.78
CA SER A 127 -15.47 -27.02 4.58
C SER A 127 -16.71 -26.77 3.69
N ASP A 128 -17.12 -25.51 3.56
CA ASP A 128 -18.27 -25.06 2.76
C ASP A 128 -17.87 -24.05 1.67
N GLY A 129 -16.58 -23.93 1.33
CA GLY A 129 -16.10 -23.00 0.31
C GLY A 129 -16.43 -23.46 -1.11
N ASP A 130 -17.09 -22.63 -1.90
CA ASP A 130 -17.29 -22.84 -3.34
C ASP A 130 -16.14 -22.14 -4.10
N CYS A 131 -15.12 -22.90 -4.49
CA CYS A 131 -14.00 -22.40 -5.31
C CYS A 131 -14.27 -22.49 -6.82
N GLY A 132 -15.53 -22.36 -7.23
CA GLY A 132 -15.88 -22.29 -8.64
C GLY A 132 -15.82 -23.64 -9.35
N SER A 133 -15.50 -23.60 -10.66
CA SER A 133 -15.81 -24.69 -11.59
C SER A 133 -14.80 -25.83 -11.61
N ASN A 134 -13.55 -25.59 -11.17
CA ASN A 134 -12.50 -26.60 -11.14
C ASN A 134 -11.67 -26.55 -9.84
N PRO A 135 -12.30 -26.78 -8.68
CA PRO A 135 -11.68 -26.60 -7.38
C PRO A 135 -10.49 -27.53 -7.14
N GLU A 136 -10.43 -28.71 -7.77
CA GLU A 136 -9.33 -29.65 -7.56
C GLU A 136 -7.99 -29.16 -8.14
N GLU A 137 -8.02 -28.45 -9.28
CA GLU A 137 -6.80 -28.01 -9.96
C GLU A 137 -6.33 -26.65 -9.43
N GLU A 138 -7.25 -25.72 -9.19
CA GLU A 138 -6.94 -24.43 -8.60
C GLU A 138 -6.41 -24.58 -7.16
N CYS A 139 -7.09 -25.36 -6.31
CA CYS A 139 -6.67 -25.52 -4.92
C CYS A 139 -5.36 -26.30 -4.75
N GLN A 140 -4.94 -27.08 -5.76
CA GLN A 140 -3.67 -27.81 -5.73
C GLN A 140 -2.44 -26.87 -5.72
N MET A 141 -2.56 -25.66 -6.27
CA MET A 141 -1.48 -24.68 -6.26
C MET A 141 -1.31 -24.00 -4.89
N PHE A 142 -2.36 -24.00 -4.08
CA PHE A 142 -2.39 -23.31 -2.80
C PHE A 142 -2.23 -24.26 -1.61
N THR A 143 -1.88 -25.53 -1.80
CA THR A 143 -1.82 -26.50 -0.69
C THR A 143 -0.90 -26.08 0.47
N ALA A 144 0.15 -25.29 0.21
CA ALA A 144 1.00 -24.72 1.24
C ALA A 144 0.28 -23.71 2.15
N CYS A 145 -0.78 -23.08 1.68
CA CYS A 145 -1.67 -22.24 2.48
C CYS A 145 -2.35 -23.00 3.62
N ALA A 146 -2.42 -24.34 3.55
CA ALA A 146 -2.92 -25.14 4.67
C ALA A 146 -2.06 -24.95 5.94
N ASN A 147 -0.79 -24.56 5.80
CA ASN A 147 0.08 -24.26 6.94
C ASN A 147 -0.40 -23.02 7.73
N LEU A 148 -1.12 -22.08 7.10
CA LEU A 148 -1.76 -20.97 7.82
C LEU A 148 -2.81 -21.47 8.81
N HIS A 149 -3.52 -22.55 8.47
CA HIS A 149 -4.59 -23.10 9.31
C HIS A 149 -4.07 -23.83 10.56
N ASP A 150 -2.84 -24.35 10.57
CA ASP A 150 -2.26 -24.96 11.78
C ASP A 150 -1.81 -23.89 12.81
N PHE A 151 -1.65 -22.63 12.39
CA PHE A 151 -1.47 -21.49 13.30
C PHE A 151 -2.81 -20.93 13.81
N GLU A 152 -3.92 -21.24 13.15
CA GLU A 152 -5.28 -21.09 13.67
C GLU A 152 -5.67 -22.29 14.53
N GLY A 153 -4.98 -22.47 15.67
CA GLY A 153 -5.43 -23.43 16.67
C GLY A 153 -6.90 -23.20 17.00
N GLU A 154 -7.76 -24.17 16.66
CA GLU A 154 -9.22 -24.17 16.83
C GLU A 154 -9.81 -22.75 16.95
N VAL A 155 -10.29 -22.18 15.84
CA VAL A 155 -11.38 -21.19 15.92
C VAL A 155 -12.63 -21.95 16.42
N LYS A 156 -12.63 -22.34 17.71
CA LYS A 156 -13.84 -22.20 18.52
C LYS A 156 -14.29 -20.79 18.23
N GLU A 157 -15.56 -20.60 17.87
CA GLU A 157 -16.19 -19.28 17.84
C GLU A 157 -15.57 -18.45 18.97
N VAL A 158 -14.59 -17.61 18.63
CA VAL A 158 -14.11 -16.64 19.57
C VAL A 158 -15.26 -15.67 19.47
N GLN A 159 -16.17 -15.76 20.45
CA GLN A 159 -16.72 -14.56 21.03
C GLN A 159 -15.52 -13.75 21.51
N SER A 160 -14.74 -13.19 20.58
CA SER A 160 -13.69 -12.26 20.88
C SER A 160 -14.47 -11.10 21.44
N ALA A 161 -14.29 -10.90 22.74
CA ALA A 161 -14.82 -9.72 23.38
C ALA A 161 -14.45 -8.54 22.45
N PRO A 162 -15.41 -7.66 22.12
CA PRO A 162 -15.19 -6.51 21.24
C PRO A 162 -13.86 -5.79 21.52
N ASP A 163 -13.47 -5.78 22.79
CA ASP A 163 -12.23 -5.23 23.35
C ASP A 163 -10.92 -5.74 22.72
N ALA A 164 -10.84 -6.99 22.24
CA ALA A 164 -9.59 -7.55 21.70
C ALA A 164 -9.25 -7.00 20.29
N ILE A 165 -10.27 -6.82 19.46
CA ILE A 165 -10.13 -6.23 18.12
C ILE A 165 -9.79 -4.73 18.23
N ILE A 166 -10.32 -4.06 19.26
CA ILE A 166 -10.07 -2.63 19.52
C ILE A 166 -8.62 -2.38 19.95
N GLN A 167 -8.03 -3.26 20.77
CA GLN A 167 -6.62 -3.12 21.19
C GLN A 167 -5.63 -3.30 20.02
N GLU A 168 -5.96 -4.17 19.08
CA GLU A 168 -5.17 -4.37 17.85
C GLU A 168 -5.29 -3.14 16.94
N LEU A 169 -6.50 -2.57 16.83
CA LEU A 169 -6.76 -1.36 16.05
C LEU A 169 -5.93 -0.16 16.54
N ASP A 170 -5.88 0.09 17.85
CA ASP A 170 -5.10 1.19 18.42
C ASP A 170 -3.61 1.08 18.07
N THR A 171 -3.09 -0.15 18.01
CA THR A 171 -1.68 -0.42 17.71
C THR A 171 -1.37 -0.24 16.23
N VAL A 172 -2.17 -0.88 15.37
CA VAL A 172 -2.00 -0.88 13.90
C VAL A 172 -2.29 0.50 13.31
N CYS A 173 -3.26 1.22 13.86
CA CYS A 173 -3.63 2.56 13.42
C CYS A 173 -2.93 3.68 14.21
N SER A 174 -1.93 3.35 15.04
CA SER A 174 -1.12 4.37 15.70
C SER A 174 -0.30 5.15 14.67
N LEU A 175 -0.08 6.46 14.90
CA LEU A 175 0.77 7.29 14.04
C LEU A 175 2.18 6.69 13.86
N GLU A 176 2.73 6.06 14.89
CA GLU A 176 4.04 5.38 14.81
C GLU A 176 4.02 4.21 13.82
N HIS A 177 2.98 3.37 13.89
CA HIS A 177 2.83 2.23 12.99
C HIS A 177 2.53 2.67 11.56
N LEU A 178 1.64 3.65 11.38
CA LEU A 178 1.30 4.23 10.08
C LEU A 178 2.52 4.83 9.38
N ASN A 179 3.37 5.55 10.11
CA ASN A 179 4.60 6.13 9.57
C ASN A 179 5.66 5.08 9.20
N ARG A 180 5.61 3.90 9.82
CA ARG A 180 6.64 2.86 9.68
C ARG A 180 6.27 1.75 8.69
N PHE A 181 5.01 1.33 8.70
CA PHE A 181 4.53 0.16 7.94
C PHE A 181 3.44 0.55 6.92
N GLY A 182 3.12 1.84 6.80
CA GLY A 182 2.08 2.34 5.92
C GLY A 182 0.68 2.16 6.49
N SER A 183 -0.33 2.50 5.68
CA SER A 183 -1.72 2.63 6.14
C SER A 183 -2.62 1.45 5.78
N TRP A 184 -2.13 0.43 5.07
CA TRP A 184 -2.99 -0.60 4.48
C TRP A 184 -3.67 -1.49 5.53
N VAL A 185 -2.91 -2.01 6.50
CA VAL A 185 -3.47 -2.86 7.56
C VAL A 185 -4.53 -2.07 8.35
N CYS A 186 -4.20 -0.84 8.74
CA CYS A 186 -5.15 0.04 9.42
C CYS A 186 -6.41 0.27 8.57
N LYS A 187 -6.27 0.54 7.26
CA LYS A 187 -7.39 0.71 6.34
C LYS A 187 -8.31 -0.50 6.32
N ASN A 188 -7.75 -1.71 6.18
CA ASN A 188 -8.55 -2.93 6.15
C ASN A 188 -9.35 -3.12 7.46
N HIS A 189 -8.76 -2.79 8.61
CA HIS A 189 -9.49 -2.81 9.87
C HIS A 189 -10.58 -1.72 9.94
N CYS A 190 -10.30 -0.53 9.42
CA CYS A 190 -11.20 0.63 9.45
C CYS A 190 -12.34 0.58 8.43
N ASP A 191 -12.21 -0.18 7.34
CA ASP A 191 -13.18 -0.23 6.24
C ASP A 191 -14.59 -0.58 6.71
N LYS A 192 -14.71 -1.47 7.70
CA LYS A 192 -16.01 -1.85 8.28
C LYS A 192 -16.76 -0.69 8.94
N ARG A 193 -16.04 0.35 9.36
CA ARG A 193 -16.60 1.55 10.01
C ARG A 193 -16.21 2.83 9.25
N ALA A 194 -15.87 2.73 7.98
CA ALA A 194 -15.46 3.88 7.17
C ALA A 194 -16.49 5.02 7.19
N CYS A 195 -17.79 4.70 7.28
CA CYS A 195 -18.87 5.70 7.38
C CYS A 195 -18.72 6.65 8.57
N CYS A 196 -18.05 6.23 9.65
CA CYS A 196 -17.82 7.04 10.85
C CYS A 196 -16.87 8.21 10.59
N PHE A 197 -16.00 8.09 9.59
CA PHE A 197 -14.86 9.00 9.40
C PHE A 197 -14.91 9.75 8.06
N THR A 198 -16.04 9.69 7.35
CA THR A 198 -16.24 10.45 6.10
C THR A 198 -16.73 11.86 6.38
N ASP A 199 -16.02 12.87 5.87
CA ASP A 199 -16.46 14.26 5.98
C ASP A 199 -17.63 14.58 5.06
N ASN A 200 -18.63 15.29 5.60
CA ASN A 200 -19.72 15.94 4.84
C ASN A 200 -20.52 15.04 3.87
N HIS A 201 -20.46 13.72 4.03
CA HIS A 201 -21.22 12.81 3.19
C HIS A 201 -22.59 12.51 3.82
N PRO A 202 -23.68 12.37 3.03
CA PRO A 202 -24.97 11.87 3.53
C PRO A 202 -24.91 10.45 4.11
N THR A 203 -23.76 9.76 3.98
CA THR A 203 -23.51 8.45 4.58
C THR A 203 -22.68 8.53 5.86
N ASN A 204 -22.36 9.73 6.39
CA ASN A 204 -21.72 9.82 7.69
C ASN A 204 -22.69 9.26 8.74
N CYS A 205 -22.27 8.19 9.40
CA CYS A 205 -23.09 7.46 10.38
C CYS A 205 -22.76 7.85 11.83
N TYR A 206 -21.79 8.74 12.04
CA TYR A 206 -21.28 9.08 13.37
C TYR A 206 -22.37 9.62 14.29
N ASP A 207 -23.21 10.51 13.81
CA ASP A 207 -24.25 11.12 14.65
C ASP A 207 -25.31 10.13 15.12
N GLU A 208 -25.59 9.10 14.31
CA GLU A 208 -26.55 8.04 14.61
C GLU A 208 -25.92 6.93 15.46
N GLU A 209 -24.63 6.64 15.28
CA GLU A 209 -23.93 5.49 15.83
C GLU A 209 -22.69 5.88 16.66
N LYS A 210 -22.79 6.89 17.55
CA LYS A 210 -21.64 7.47 18.27
C LYS A 210 -20.79 6.48 19.07
N GLU A 211 -21.43 5.59 19.83
CA GLU A 211 -20.70 4.62 20.65
C GLU A 211 -19.96 3.61 19.76
N TRP A 212 -20.62 3.16 18.69
CA TRP A 212 -20.01 2.30 17.68
C TRP A 212 -18.86 3.01 16.96
N CYS A 213 -19.03 4.23 16.46
CA CYS A 213 -17.93 4.95 15.84
C CYS A 213 -16.77 5.26 16.81
N GLY A 214 -17.07 5.52 18.08
CA GLY A 214 -16.07 5.84 19.11
C GLY A 214 -15.07 4.70 19.39
N GLU A 215 -15.50 3.44 19.30
CA GLU A 215 -14.62 2.27 19.44
C GLU A 215 -13.51 2.22 18.38
N TYR A 216 -13.67 2.92 17.26
CA TYR A 216 -12.74 2.91 16.13
C TYR A 216 -11.99 4.24 15.98
N SER A 217 -11.94 5.07 17.03
CA SER A 217 -11.29 6.39 16.97
C SER A 217 -9.83 6.38 16.51
N ALA A 218 -9.09 5.27 16.66
CA ALA A 218 -7.74 5.14 16.10
C ALA A 218 -7.69 5.29 14.56
N CYS A 219 -8.77 4.93 13.87
CA CYS A 219 -8.91 5.12 12.42
C CYS A 219 -8.88 6.58 11.98
N GLU A 220 -9.13 7.53 12.90
CA GLU A 220 -9.02 8.96 12.62
C GLU A 220 -7.60 9.37 12.21
N ASN A 221 -6.58 8.62 12.67
CA ASN A 221 -5.18 8.87 12.32
C ASN A 221 -4.89 8.70 10.82
N MET A 222 -5.71 7.94 10.07
CA MET A 222 -5.54 7.80 8.62
C MET A 222 -6.00 9.02 7.82
N LEU A 223 -6.91 9.86 8.36
CA LEU A 223 -7.70 10.77 7.54
C LEU A 223 -7.42 12.26 7.76
N GLY A 224 -6.42 12.63 8.58
CA GLY A 224 -6.03 14.03 8.75
C GLY A 224 -7.17 14.95 9.21
N TRP A 225 -8.24 14.40 9.80
CA TRP A 225 -9.41 15.17 10.16
C TRP A 225 -9.19 15.98 11.44
N THR A 226 -9.59 17.26 11.40
CA THR A 226 -9.83 18.04 12.61
C THR A 226 -11.32 18.36 12.69
N PRO A 227 -12.02 17.99 13.79
CA PRO A 227 -13.43 18.33 13.95
C PRO A 227 -13.64 19.86 13.90
N PRO A 228 -14.78 20.34 13.36
CA PRO A 228 -15.08 21.76 13.39
C PRO A 228 -15.09 22.25 14.84
N PRO A 229 -14.48 23.42 15.14
CA PRO A 229 -14.51 23.95 16.49
C PRO A 229 -15.96 24.20 16.92
N PRO A 230 -16.28 24.11 18.22
CA PRO A 230 -17.58 24.59 18.71
C PRO A 230 -17.77 26.03 18.23
N ALA A 231 -19.02 26.36 17.87
CA ALA A 231 -19.47 27.53 17.09
C ALA A 231 -19.11 28.94 17.62
N ASN A 232 -18.15 29.06 18.53
CA ASN A 232 -17.59 30.30 19.06
C ASN A 232 -16.05 30.35 19.07
N SER A 233 -15.36 29.49 18.30
CA SER A 233 -13.90 29.54 18.18
C SER A 233 -13.49 30.14 16.84
N THR A 234 -12.73 31.23 16.86
CA THR A 234 -12.10 31.82 15.68
C THR A 234 -11.16 30.82 14.99
N PRO A 235 -10.94 30.93 13.66
CA PRO A 235 -10.08 30.01 12.91
C PRO A 235 -8.71 29.90 13.55
N LYS A 236 -8.26 28.67 13.84
CA LYS A 236 -6.91 28.41 14.28
C LYS A 236 -6.04 28.39 13.03
N GLU A 237 -5.24 29.44 12.86
CA GLU A 237 -4.26 29.56 11.78
C GLU A 237 -3.38 28.31 11.76
N THR A 238 -3.10 27.79 10.56
CA THR A 238 -2.03 26.84 10.31
C THR A 238 -0.77 27.41 10.99
N PRO A 239 -0.07 26.66 11.85
CA PRO A 239 1.12 27.19 12.51
C PRO A 239 2.09 27.66 11.43
N ILE A 240 2.43 28.94 11.44
CA ILE A 240 3.34 29.59 10.47
C ILE A 240 4.64 28.76 10.30
N SER A 241 5.06 28.03 11.34
CA SER A 241 6.25 27.18 11.31
C SER A 241 6.18 26.00 10.34
N PHE A 242 5.00 25.43 10.09
CA PHE A 242 4.89 24.26 9.21
C PHE A 242 5.14 24.63 7.75
N MET A 243 4.57 25.75 7.31
CA MET A 243 4.76 26.24 5.94
C MET A 243 6.23 26.63 5.72
N ASP A 244 6.86 27.28 6.70
CA ASP A 244 8.27 27.67 6.62
C ASP A 244 9.21 26.44 6.53
N GLU A 245 8.90 25.35 7.26
CA GLU A 245 9.63 24.08 7.16
C GLU A 245 9.41 23.40 5.81
N MET A 246 8.17 23.36 5.32
CA MET A 246 7.83 22.81 4.00
C MET A 246 8.54 23.55 2.87
N PHE A 247 8.64 24.88 2.93
CA PHE A 247 9.45 25.66 1.97
C PHE A 247 10.93 25.28 2.02
N GLY A 248 11.45 24.96 3.21
CA GLY A 248 12.82 24.46 3.37
C GLY A 248 13.02 23.11 2.69
N PHE A 249 12.15 22.14 2.99
CA PHE A 249 12.25 20.77 2.46
C PHE A 249 12.02 20.71 0.94
N CYS A 250 11.04 21.45 0.44
CA CYS A 250 10.65 21.43 -0.98
C CYS A 250 11.34 22.51 -1.83
N SER A 251 12.35 23.19 -1.28
CA SER A 251 13.27 23.99 -2.09
C SER A 251 14.20 23.07 -2.89
N GLU A 252 14.79 23.57 -3.98
CA GLU A 252 15.82 22.82 -4.74
C GLU A 252 16.94 22.30 -3.82
N GLU A 253 17.45 23.15 -2.93
CA GLU A 253 18.49 22.79 -1.95
C GLU A 253 17.99 21.74 -0.94
N GLY A 254 16.73 21.82 -0.53
CA GLY A 254 16.10 20.84 0.36
C GLY A 254 15.98 19.47 -0.28
N ILE A 255 15.52 19.43 -1.53
CA ILE A 255 15.37 18.21 -2.32
C ILE A 255 16.74 17.57 -2.57
N GLU A 256 17.75 18.35 -2.99
CA GLU A 256 19.12 17.84 -3.20
C GLU A 256 19.72 17.25 -1.92
N LYS A 257 19.39 17.79 -0.76
CA LYS A 257 19.99 17.41 0.52
C LYS A 257 19.59 16.01 1.00
N ASP A 258 18.38 15.57 0.72
CA ASP A 258 17.86 14.27 1.18
C ASP A 258 17.15 13.47 0.09
N ASN A 259 17.46 13.79 -1.17
CA ASN A 259 16.85 13.21 -2.35
C ASN A 259 15.31 13.35 -2.35
N GLY A 260 14.81 14.50 -1.87
CA GLY A 260 13.40 14.83 -1.84
C GLY A 260 12.58 14.07 -0.79
N LYS A 261 13.17 13.24 0.07
CA LYS A 261 12.42 12.43 1.04
C LYS A 261 11.57 13.27 2.00
N SER A 262 12.12 14.34 2.56
CA SER A 262 11.35 15.23 3.46
C SER A 262 10.29 16.00 2.72
N CYS A 263 10.53 16.39 1.47
CA CYS A 263 9.52 17.04 0.64
C CYS A 263 8.39 16.07 0.28
N LEU A 264 8.73 14.84 -0.12
CA LEU A 264 7.77 13.78 -0.45
C LEU A 264 6.83 13.53 0.73
N ALA A 265 7.40 13.27 1.92
CA ALA A 265 6.61 13.04 3.13
C ALA A 265 5.68 14.22 3.48
N ALA A 266 6.13 15.47 3.25
CA ALA A 266 5.31 16.65 3.49
C ALA A 266 4.17 16.83 2.45
N CYS A 267 4.39 16.35 1.23
CA CYS A 267 3.48 16.55 0.09
C CYS A 267 2.49 15.40 -0.12
N THR A 268 2.85 14.15 0.24
CA THR A 268 2.00 12.95 0.08
C THR A 268 0.55 13.12 0.58
N PRO A 269 0.27 13.79 1.72
CA PRO A 269 -1.12 13.96 2.17
C PRO A 269 -2.00 14.77 1.21
N ASN A 270 -1.40 15.57 0.31
CA ASN A 270 -2.10 16.40 -0.66
C ASN A 270 -1.73 16.02 -2.10
N GLU A 271 -1.42 14.75 -2.35
CA GLU A 271 -0.96 14.30 -3.66
C GLU A 271 -1.92 14.61 -4.81
N CYS A 272 -3.22 14.50 -4.52
CA CYS A 272 -4.27 14.82 -5.47
C CYS A 272 -4.28 16.29 -5.94
N CYS A 273 -3.60 17.22 -5.26
CA CYS A 273 -3.54 18.62 -5.65
C CYS A 273 -2.67 18.87 -6.89
N TYR A 274 -1.75 17.96 -7.20
CA TYR A 274 -0.77 18.11 -8.29
C TYR A 274 -0.80 16.96 -9.31
N ILE A 275 -1.66 15.96 -9.12
CA ILE A 275 -2.00 14.98 -10.16
C ILE A 275 -2.92 15.64 -11.20
N GLU A 276 -2.63 15.45 -12.49
CA GLU A 276 -3.51 15.87 -13.59
C GLU A 276 -4.67 14.88 -13.81
N GLY A 277 -5.79 15.39 -14.33
CA GLY A 277 -6.92 14.56 -14.76
C GLY A 277 -7.97 14.29 -13.67
N PRO A 278 -8.79 13.24 -13.83
CA PRO A 278 -9.99 13.02 -13.01
C PRO A 278 -9.70 12.64 -11.55
N ARG A 279 -8.45 12.28 -11.22
CA ARG A 279 -7.99 12.02 -9.85
C ARG A 279 -7.49 13.29 -9.15
N SER A 280 -7.46 14.43 -9.86
CA SER A 280 -7.15 15.72 -9.26
C SER A 280 -8.24 16.12 -8.28
N CYS A 281 -7.84 16.57 -7.09
CA CYS A 281 -8.76 17.18 -6.12
C CYS A 281 -8.74 18.71 -6.16
N PHE A 282 -8.07 19.31 -7.15
CA PHE A 282 -7.88 20.76 -7.22
C PHE A 282 -9.20 21.52 -7.30
N GLU A 283 -10.14 21.04 -8.11
CA GLU A 283 -11.48 21.64 -8.23
C GLU A 283 -12.25 21.47 -6.92
N GLY A 284 -12.57 22.58 -6.24
CA GLY A 284 -13.21 22.60 -4.94
C GLY A 284 -12.27 22.62 -3.72
N ASN A 285 -10.95 22.44 -3.91
CA ASN A 285 -9.94 22.54 -2.85
C ASN A 285 -8.83 23.57 -3.18
N GLU A 286 -9.12 24.58 -4.01
CA GLU A 286 -8.12 25.46 -4.61
C GLU A 286 -7.26 26.17 -3.54
N LYS A 287 -7.88 26.53 -2.40
CA LYS A 287 -7.18 27.19 -1.30
C LYS A 287 -6.15 26.26 -0.64
N VAL A 288 -6.55 25.01 -0.36
CA VAL A 288 -5.64 24.01 0.23
C VAL A 288 -4.54 23.71 -0.78
N CYS A 289 -4.90 23.39 -2.02
CA CYS A 289 -3.92 23.07 -3.05
C CYS A 289 -2.96 24.24 -3.36
N SER A 290 -3.39 25.49 -3.21
CA SER A 290 -2.51 26.65 -3.38
C SER A 290 -1.39 26.73 -2.33
N ASP A 291 -1.64 26.23 -1.11
CA ASP A 291 -0.64 26.20 -0.04
C ASP A 291 0.44 25.13 -0.33
N PHE A 292 0.11 24.10 -1.12
CA PHE A 292 1.01 23.01 -1.49
C PHE A 292 1.68 23.18 -2.87
N LEU A 293 1.58 24.36 -3.50
CA LEU A 293 2.21 24.61 -4.81
C LEU A 293 3.73 24.42 -4.80
N ILE A 294 4.39 24.51 -3.64
CA ILE A 294 5.82 24.26 -3.51
C ILE A 294 6.18 22.78 -3.80
N CYS A 295 5.23 21.86 -3.61
CA CYS A 295 5.39 20.44 -3.94
C CYS A 295 5.58 20.19 -5.43
N ASN A 296 5.21 21.14 -6.30
CA ASN A 296 5.46 21.03 -7.74
C ASN A 296 6.96 20.94 -8.07
N ASN A 297 7.86 21.36 -7.17
CA ASN A 297 9.30 21.16 -7.37
C ASN A 297 9.70 19.67 -7.31
N LEU A 298 8.89 18.83 -6.68
CA LEU A 298 9.12 17.39 -6.57
C LEU A 298 8.45 16.60 -7.70
N PHE A 299 7.25 17.02 -8.14
CA PHE A 299 6.43 16.28 -9.12
C PHE A 299 6.36 16.93 -10.51
N GLY A 300 6.82 18.17 -10.66
CA GLY A 300 6.78 18.93 -11.90
C GLY A 300 7.99 18.70 -12.79
N THR A 301 8.13 17.49 -13.34
CA THR A 301 9.05 17.16 -14.44
C THR A 301 8.37 16.32 -15.49
#